data_AF-A0A0M9DZ17-F1
#
_entry.id   AF-A0A0M9DZ17-F1
#
_cell.length_a   1.000
_cell.length_b   1.000
_cell.length_c   1.000
_cell.angle_alpha   90.00
_cell.angle_beta   90.00
_cell.angle_gamma   90.00
#
_symmetry.space_group_name_H-M   'P 1'
#
loop_
_entity.id
_entity.type
_entity.pdbx_description
1 polymer ?
#
loop_
_entity_poly.entity_id
_entity_poly.type
_entity_poly.pdbx_seq_one_letter_code
_entity_poly.pdbx_strand_id
1 'polypeptide(L)'
;MQTLIRINFKTLVITAISWLIFFGLSTALYAQSDNLRFELVLSLGIPIYDFTQDQDGFFWFAADHGLLKYDGVNIKSYHKGPNSISSDYVRAVLDTNDALWIGSNGGVDKFDKKTGTFTHYDLALDDPTSLNEYIFTILKDTSGVLWIGTENRGLGKLDEKTKTFTFYTHNPDDPTSLSDKHVKVIYEDTSGVLWVGTHYKGLNKYNKDRFGVDLRSDQAKHYKLRWLKKILALIRPYIRFFRPKKSDIEILKNDTKFLTKSWSGQSRST
;
A
#
# COMPACT_ATOMS: atom_id res chain seq x y z
N MET A 1 14.80 -67.12 -27.65
CA MET A 1 15.81 -66.53 -26.75
C MET A 1 15.09 -65.55 -25.82
N GLN A 2 14.70 -65.98 -24.62
CA GLN A 2 14.13 -65.12 -23.59
C GLN A 2 14.76 -65.50 -22.24
N THR A 3 15.51 -64.56 -21.66
CA THR A 3 16.12 -64.71 -20.34
C THR A 3 15.09 -64.23 -19.31
N LEU A 4 14.44 -65.16 -18.60
CA LEU A 4 13.49 -64.85 -17.53
C LEU A 4 14.27 -64.37 -16.29
N ILE A 5 14.14 -63.08 -15.98
CA ILE A 5 14.69 -62.47 -14.76
C ILE A 5 13.85 -62.98 -13.57
N ARG A 6 14.44 -63.82 -12.70
CA ARG A 6 13.84 -64.19 -11.41
C ARG A 6 14.01 -63.04 -10.43
N ILE A 7 12.97 -62.23 -10.26
CA ILE A 7 12.93 -61.20 -9.20
C ILE A 7 12.62 -61.90 -7.87
N ASN A 8 13.45 -61.66 -6.85
CA ASN A 8 13.29 -62.23 -5.51
C ASN A 8 12.08 -61.58 -4.82
N PHE A 9 11.15 -62.41 -4.32
CA PHE A 9 9.93 -61.98 -3.64
C PHE A 9 10.19 -61.02 -2.47
N LYS A 10 11.27 -61.23 -1.71
CA LYS A 10 11.65 -60.31 -0.61
C LYS A 10 12.01 -58.91 -1.13
N THR A 11 12.70 -58.83 -2.27
CA THR A 11 13.07 -57.55 -2.89
C THR A 11 11.83 -56.83 -3.40
N LEU A 12 10.87 -57.55 -3.99
CA LEU A 12 9.60 -56.98 -4.45
C LEU A 12 8.81 -56.37 -3.29
N VAL A 13 8.70 -57.08 -2.17
CA VAL A 13 7.99 -56.62 -0.96
C VAL A 13 8.65 -55.38 -0.36
N ILE A 14 9.99 -55.36 -0.25
CA ILE A 14 10.72 -54.21 0.28
C ILE A 14 10.52 -52.99 -0.62
N THR A 15 10.65 -53.14 -1.95
CA THR A 15 10.41 -52.03 -2.88
C THR A 15 8.98 -51.52 -2.80
N ALA A 16 7.98 -52.40 -2.71
CA ALA A 16 6.58 -52.01 -2.59
C ALA A 16 6.31 -51.22 -1.30
N ILE A 17 6.92 -51.62 -0.17
CA ILE A 17 6.82 -50.90 1.11
C ILE A 17 7.54 -49.55 1.01
N SER A 18 8.71 -49.48 0.40
CA SER A 18 9.41 -48.21 0.18
C SER A 18 8.60 -47.24 -0.70
N TRP A 19 7.94 -47.72 -1.75
CA TRP A 19 7.05 -46.92 -2.58
C TRP A 19 5.79 -46.47 -1.81
N LEU A 20 5.21 -47.34 -0.97
CA LEU A 20 4.07 -46.98 -0.10
C LEU A 20 4.44 -45.91 0.93
N ILE A 21 5.64 -45.97 1.52
CA ILE A 21 6.15 -44.95 2.45
C ILE A 21 6.44 -43.65 1.69
N PHE A 22 7.08 -43.72 0.53
CA PHE A 22 7.45 -42.54 -0.27
C PHE A 22 6.22 -41.80 -0.81
N PHE A 23 5.22 -42.53 -1.34
CA PHE A 23 3.96 -41.94 -1.79
C PHE A 23 3.04 -41.55 -0.62
N GLY A 24 2.98 -42.34 0.45
CA GLY A 24 2.17 -42.04 1.63
C GLY A 24 2.65 -40.82 2.42
N LEU A 25 3.97 -40.60 2.56
CA LEU A 25 4.50 -39.37 3.15
C LEU A 25 4.27 -38.16 2.24
N SER A 26 4.31 -38.32 0.92
CA SER A 26 4.06 -37.21 0.00
C SER A 26 2.62 -36.69 0.12
N THR A 27 1.62 -37.55 0.30
CA THR A 27 0.23 -37.11 0.47
C THR A 27 -0.06 -36.47 1.83
N ALA A 28 0.67 -36.85 2.88
CA ALA A 28 0.49 -36.29 4.23
C ALA A 28 1.09 -34.89 4.40
N LEU A 29 2.11 -34.53 3.59
CA LEU A 29 2.77 -33.23 3.65
C LEU A 29 2.06 -32.11 2.88
N TYR A 30 1.07 -32.42 2.04
CA TYR A 30 0.39 -31.45 1.16
C TYR A 30 -1.04 -31.10 1.56
N ALA A 31 -1.53 -31.55 2.72
CA ALA A 31 -2.93 -31.37 3.11
C ALA A 31 -3.12 -30.76 4.50
N GLN A 32 -2.33 -29.75 4.86
CA GLN A 32 -2.81 -28.78 5.83
C GLN A 32 -3.61 -27.75 5.03
N SER A 33 -4.93 -27.95 4.92
CA SER A 33 -5.78 -26.89 4.40
C SER A 33 -5.72 -25.76 5.42
N ASP A 34 -5.19 -24.60 5.02
CA ASP A 34 -5.24 -23.38 5.81
C ASP A 34 -6.70 -22.97 5.94
N ASN A 35 -7.40 -23.60 6.87
CA ASN A 35 -8.78 -23.30 7.19
C ASN A 35 -8.77 -21.98 7.92
N LEU A 36 -9.11 -20.91 7.20
CA LEU A 36 -9.32 -19.59 7.79
C LEU A 36 -10.39 -19.73 8.89
N ARG A 37 -10.01 -19.36 10.12
CA ARG A 37 -10.90 -19.30 11.28
C ARG A 37 -10.99 -17.86 11.72
N PHE A 38 -12.19 -17.46 12.10
CA PHE A 38 -12.49 -16.10 12.56
C PHE A 38 -12.91 -16.16 14.01
N GLU A 39 -12.37 -15.27 14.81
CA GLU A 39 -12.75 -15.06 16.21
C GLU A 39 -13.40 -13.68 16.32
N LEU A 40 -14.56 -13.62 16.97
CA LEU A 40 -15.19 -12.35 17.28
C LEU A 40 -14.47 -11.73 18.47
N VAL A 41 -13.63 -10.73 18.21
CA VAL A 41 -12.87 -10.04 19.26
C VAL A 41 -13.73 -8.98 19.97
N LEU A 42 -14.57 -8.25 19.24
CA LEU A 42 -15.39 -7.17 19.78
C LEU A 42 -16.82 -7.21 19.22
N SER A 43 -17.82 -7.30 20.11
CA SER A 43 -19.24 -7.32 19.75
C SER A 43 -19.94 -6.04 20.21
N LEU A 44 -19.67 -4.91 19.54
CA LEU A 44 -20.14 -3.59 19.95
C LEU A 44 -21.55 -3.23 19.46
N GLY A 45 -22.11 -4.00 18.51
CA GLY A 45 -23.41 -3.69 17.91
C GLY A 45 -23.43 -2.41 17.07
N ILE A 46 -22.26 -1.87 16.73
CA ILE A 46 -22.08 -0.67 15.91
C ILE A 46 -21.15 -0.97 14.73
N PRO A 47 -21.36 -0.34 13.56
CA PRO A 47 -20.45 -0.48 12.43
C PRO A 47 -19.07 0.09 12.74
N ILE A 48 -18.04 -0.65 12.34
CA ILE A 48 -16.65 -0.19 12.30
C ILE A 48 -16.29 0.02 10.83
N TYR A 49 -15.89 1.23 10.47
CA TYR A 49 -15.61 1.61 9.08
C TYR A 49 -14.13 1.54 8.71
N ASP A 50 -13.28 1.83 9.69
CA ASP A 50 -11.84 1.85 9.50
C ASP A 50 -11.15 1.56 10.83
N PHE A 51 -9.91 1.08 10.77
CA PHE A 51 -9.10 0.82 11.95
C PHE A 51 -7.62 0.99 11.68
N THR A 52 -6.89 1.38 12.72
CA THR A 52 -5.43 1.44 12.70
C THR A 52 -4.87 1.00 14.04
N GLN A 53 -3.62 0.56 14.06
CA GLN A 53 -2.88 0.33 15.29
C GLN A 53 -1.84 1.44 15.45
N ASP A 54 -1.75 2.04 16.63
CA ASP A 54 -0.71 3.02 16.93
C ASP A 54 0.60 2.35 17.37
N GLN A 55 1.66 3.14 17.50
CA GLN A 55 3.00 2.67 17.89
C GLN A 55 3.07 2.12 19.31
N ASP A 56 2.12 2.49 20.17
CA ASP A 56 2.03 2.00 21.54
C ASP A 56 1.21 0.68 21.61
N GLY A 57 0.68 0.22 20.48
CA GLY A 57 -0.03 -1.04 20.32
C GLY A 57 -1.55 -0.92 20.50
N PHE A 58 -2.09 0.27 20.74
CA PHE A 58 -3.54 0.46 20.83
C PHE A 58 -4.19 0.40 19.47
N PHE A 59 -5.34 -0.24 19.40
CA PHE A 59 -6.20 -0.17 18.22
C PHE A 59 -7.11 1.04 18.31
N TRP A 60 -7.27 1.73 17.19
CA TRP A 60 -8.20 2.81 17.01
C TRP A 60 -9.24 2.42 15.96
N PHE A 61 -10.51 2.65 16.27
CA PHE A 61 -11.63 2.30 15.39
C PHE A 61 -12.46 3.53 15.05
N ALA A 62 -12.75 3.70 13.77
CA ALA A 62 -13.74 4.65 13.26
C ALA A 62 -15.13 3.99 13.26
N ALA A 63 -16.11 4.60 13.92
CA ALA A 63 -17.46 4.05 14.05
C ALA A 63 -18.55 5.14 13.93
N ASP A 64 -19.81 4.73 13.75
CA ASP A 64 -20.98 5.63 13.84
C ASP A 64 -21.26 6.13 15.28
N HIS A 65 -20.46 5.70 16.26
CA HIS A 65 -20.58 6.08 17.66
C HIS A 65 -19.28 6.67 18.22
N GLY A 66 -18.60 7.44 17.38
CA GLY A 66 -17.37 8.15 17.71
C GLY A 66 -16.11 7.37 17.36
N LEU A 67 -15.00 7.85 17.92
CA LEU A 67 -13.68 7.23 17.81
C LEU A 67 -13.45 6.35 19.03
N LEU A 68 -13.04 5.11 18.82
CA LEU A 68 -12.79 4.15 19.90
C LEU A 68 -11.30 3.84 19.97
N LYS A 69 -10.76 3.82 21.19
CA LYS A 69 -9.41 3.34 21.49
C LYS A 69 -9.51 2.05 22.30
N TYR A 70 -8.84 1.00 21.86
CA TYR A 70 -8.86 -0.32 22.46
C TYR A 70 -7.45 -0.78 22.85
N ASP A 71 -7.29 -1.23 24.08
CA ASP A 71 -6.01 -1.68 24.65
C ASP A 71 -5.84 -3.22 24.66
N GLY A 72 -6.80 -3.95 24.08
CA GLY A 72 -6.88 -5.42 24.16
C GLY A 72 -7.86 -5.93 25.21
N VAL A 73 -8.33 -5.07 26.12
CA VAL A 73 -9.29 -5.42 27.18
C VAL A 73 -10.42 -4.38 27.29
N ASN A 74 -10.06 -3.11 27.36
CA ASN A 74 -10.96 -1.98 27.58
C ASN A 74 -11.08 -1.11 26.34
N ILE A 75 -12.25 -0.51 26.17
CA ILE A 75 -12.52 0.50 25.16
C ILE A 75 -12.71 1.85 25.82
N LYS A 76 -11.98 2.85 25.34
CA LYS A 76 -12.24 4.26 25.60
C LYS A 76 -12.89 4.87 24.36
N SER A 77 -14.08 5.45 24.53
CA SER A 77 -14.75 6.20 23.45
C SER A 77 -14.45 7.70 23.55
N TYR A 78 -14.37 8.33 22.38
CA TYR A 78 -14.29 9.76 22.19
C TYR A 78 -15.52 10.17 21.39
N HIS A 79 -16.28 11.13 21.94
CA HIS A 79 -17.54 11.61 21.36
C HIS A 79 -17.42 13.07 20.94
N LYS A 80 -18.38 13.56 20.15
CA LYS A 80 -18.44 14.94 19.69
C LYS A 80 -18.28 15.93 20.86
N GLY A 81 -17.33 16.86 20.75
CA GLY A 81 -17.14 17.91 21.74
C GLY A 81 -15.96 18.84 21.46
N PRO A 82 -15.91 20.02 22.12
CA PRO A 82 -14.93 21.07 21.84
C PRO A 82 -13.47 20.70 22.12
N ASN A 83 -13.25 19.70 22.98
CA ASN A 83 -11.91 19.18 23.33
C ASN A 83 -11.80 17.69 22.95
N SER A 84 -12.57 17.25 21.96
CA SER A 84 -12.70 15.86 21.53
C SER A 84 -12.79 15.83 19.99
N ILE A 85 -13.46 14.86 19.40
CA ILE A 85 -13.73 14.81 17.95
C ILE A 85 -14.85 15.78 17.54
N SER A 86 -14.85 16.21 16.28
CA SER A 86 -15.82 17.15 15.71
C SER A 86 -17.21 16.53 15.46
N SER A 87 -17.27 15.21 15.29
CA SER A 87 -18.51 14.46 15.05
C SER A 87 -18.40 13.00 15.48
N ASP A 88 -19.53 12.40 15.86
CA ASP A 88 -19.62 10.97 16.22
C ASP A 88 -19.66 10.04 14.99
N TYR A 89 -19.85 10.56 13.77
CA TYR A 89 -19.89 9.74 12.56
C TYR A 89 -18.50 9.63 11.93
N VAL A 90 -17.64 8.83 12.56
CA VAL A 90 -16.25 8.66 12.15
C VAL A 90 -16.15 7.58 11.07
N ARG A 91 -15.46 7.88 9.98
CA ARG A 91 -15.35 7.02 8.80
C ARG A 91 -13.93 6.65 8.41
N ALA A 92 -12.94 7.45 8.80
CA ALA A 92 -11.54 7.21 8.49
C ALA A 92 -10.67 7.46 9.73
N VAL A 93 -9.64 6.64 9.90
CA VAL A 93 -8.62 6.85 10.93
C VAL A 93 -7.24 6.50 10.38
N LEU A 94 -6.29 7.42 10.56
CA LEU A 94 -4.91 7.24 10.11
C LEU A 94 -3.95 7.52 11.26
N ASP A 95 -3.15 6.52 11.60
CA ASP A 95 -2.04 6.69 12.52
C ASP A 95 -0.81 7.27 11.82
N THR A 96 -0.19 8.28 12.44
CA THR A 96 1.10 8.83 12.04
C THR A 96 2.01 8.95 13.26
N ASN A 97 3.30 9.17 13.06
CA ASN A 97 4.28 9.25 14.15
C ASN A 97 3.90 10.29 15.23
N ASP A 98 3.34 11.42 14.82
CA ASP A 98 3.04 12.55 15.71
C ASP A 98 1.56 12.66 16.10
N ALA A 99 0.66 12.13 15.28
CA ALA A 99 -0.77 12.34 15.45
C ALA A 99 -1.62 11.16 14.97
N LEU A 100 -2.84 11.11 15.48
CA LEU A 100 -3.92 10.35 14.87
C LEU A 100 -4.77 11.34 14.06
N TRP A 101 -5.03 11.03 12.79
CA TRP A 101 -5.93 11.78 11.92
C TRP A 101 -7.26 11.07 11.82
N ILE A 102 -8.35 11.80 11.97
CA ILE A 102 -9.69 11.26 12.08
C ILE A 102 -10.59 11.97 11.07
N GLY A 103 -11.23 11.21 10.21
CA GLY A 103 -12.19 11.71 9.22
C GLY A 103 -13.61 11.41 9.65
N SER A 104 -14.46 12.44 9.66
CA SER A 104 -15.88 12.31 9.97
C SER A 104 -16.73 13.16 9.02
N ASN A 105 -18.04 13.25 9.23
CA ASN A 105 -18.87 14.27 8.57
C ASN A 105 -18.78 15.68 9.20
N GLY A 106 -17.97 15.85 10.25
CA GLY A 106 -17.58 17.13 10.83
C GLY A 106 -16.27 17.69 10.26
N GLY A 107 -15.65 16.98 9.32
CA GLY A 107 -14.36 17.33 8.75
C GLY A 107 -13.23 16.40 9.17
N VAL A 108 -12.04 16.96 9.31
CA VAL A 108 -10.84 16.23 9.75
C VAL A 108 -10.45 16.70 11.15
N ASP A 109 -10.23 15.77 12.06
CA ASP A 109 -9.66 16.04 13.37
C ASP A 109 -8.22 15.52 13.45
N LYS A 110 -7.36 16.26 14.12
CA LYS A 110 -6.00 15.83 14.50
C LYS A 110 -5.95 15.65 16.00
N PHE A 111 -5.66 14.44 16.47
CA PHE A 111 -5.31 14.18 17.85
C PHE A 111 -3.79 14.16 17.99
N ASP A 112 -3.24 15.18 18.65
CA ASP A 112 -1.81 15.24 18.95
C ASP A 112 -1.50 14.25 20.08
N LYS A 113 -0.65 13.25 19.79
CA LYS A 113 -0.35 12.18 20.73
C LYS A 113 0.49 12.64 21.92
N LYS A 114 1.25 13.73 21.78
CA LYS A 114 2.14 14.24 22.85
C LYS A 114 1.36 15.08 23.86
N THR A 115 0.46 15.92 23.38
CA THR A 115 -0.32 16.84 24.23
C THR A 115 -1.67 16.24 24.62
N GLY A 116 -2.17 15.25 23.89
CA GLY A 116 -3.50 14.68 24.09
C GLY A 116 -4.63 15.62 23.67
N THR A 117 -4.36 16.58 22.78
CA THR A 117 -5.33 17.62 22.37
C THR A 117 -5.87 17.38 20.97
N PHE A 118 -7.14 17.70 20.76
CA PHE A 118 -7.77 17.68 19.45
C PHE A 118 -7.70 19.05 18.76
N THR A 119 -7.46 19.04 17.46
CA THR A 119 -7.58 20.20 16.57
C THR A 119 -8.53 19.87 15.43
N HIS A 120 -9.56 20.71 15.25
CA HIS A 120 -10.54 20.56 14.18
C HIS A 120 -10.12 21.30 12.91
N TYR A 121 -10.27 20.63 11.77
CA TYR A 121 -10.10 21.17 10.42
C TYR A 121 -11.45 21.06 9.71
N ASP A 122 -12.21 22.15 9.77
CA ASP A 122 -13.58 22.22 9.27
C ASP A 122 -13.60 22.49 7.75
N LEU A 123 -14.32 21.65 7.03
CA LEU A 123 -14.54 21.74 5.60
C LEU A 123 -15.54 22.84 5.20
N ALA A 124 -16.41 23.24 6.13
CA ALA A 124 -17.46 24.23 5.91
C ALA A 124 -16.95 25.67 5.94
N LEU A 125 -15.73 25.91 6.46
CA LEU A 125 -15.12 27.25 6.47
C LEU A 125 -14.95 27.82 5.06
N ASP A 126 -14.73 26.95 4.08
CA ASP A 126 -14.54 27.34 2.68
C ASP A 126 -15.88 27.42 1.92
N ASP A 127 -16.94 26.75 2.39
CA ASP A 127 -18.26 26.71 1.76
C ASP A 127 -19.35 26.25 2.78
N PRO A 128 -20.25 27.16 3.21
CA PRO A 128 -21.34 26.84 4.14
C PRO A 128 -22.34 25.81 3.62
N THR A 129 -22.37 25.52 2.30
CA THR A 129 -23.22 24.46 1.73
C THR A 129 -22.63 23.06 1.91
N SER A 130 -21.36 22.96 2.35
CA SER A 130 -20.64 21.70 2.60
C SER A 130 -20.91 21.09 3.99
N LEU A 131 -21.97 21.54 4.69
CA LEU A 131 -22.38 20.93 5.95
C LEU A 131 -22.67 19.44 5.74
N ASN A 132 -21.99 18.58 6.50
CA ASN A 132 -22.07 17.12 6.47
C ASN A 132 -21.29 16.41 5.34
N GLU A 133 -20.24 17.01 4.81
CA GLU A 133 -19.33 16.30 3.91
C GLU A 133 -18.61 15.16 4.65
N TYR A 134 -18.88 13.90 4.27
CA TYR A 134 -18.21 12.75 4.86
C TYR A 134 -16.78 12.61 4.34
N ILE A 135 -15.83 12.46 5.27
CA ILE A 135 -14.46 12.04 4.96
C ILE A 135 -14.35 10.52 4.98
N PHE A 136 -14.27 9.88 3.81
CA PHE A 136 -14.21 8.43 3.71
C PHE A 136 -12.81 7.83 3.87
N THR A 137 -11.76 8.60 3.59
CA THR A 137 -10.39 8.08 3.63
C THR A 137 -9.40 9.22 3.85
N ILE A 138 -8.33 8.93 4.57
CA ILE A 138 -7.22 9.84 4.83
C ILE A 138 -5.94 9.08 4.52
N LEU A 139 -5.06 9.69 3.74
CA LEU A 139 -3.75 9.14 3.42
C LEU A 139 -2.69 10.24 3.60
N LYS A 140 -1.65 9.95 4.38
CA LYS A 140 -0.42 10.75 4.38
C LYS A 140 0.56 10.10 3.42
N ASP A 141 0.89 10.81 2.34
CA ASP A 141 1.79 10.29 1.33
C ASP A 141 3.27 10.37 1.77
N THR A 142 4.15 9.73 0.99
CA THR A 142 5.59 9.68 1.24
C THR A 142 6.29 11.06 1.21
N SER A 143 5.65 12.07 0.63
CA SER A 143 6.10 13.47 0.67
C SER A 143 5.57 14.24 1.89
N GLY A 144 4.76 13.59 2.73
CA GLY A 144 4.17 14.15 3.93
C GLY A 144 2.86 14.91 3.69
N VAL A 145 2.32 14.89 2.47
CA VAL A 145 1.05 15.55 2.14
C VAL A 145 -0.11 14.69 2.60
N LEU A 146 -1.10 15.32 3.24
CA LEU A 146 -2.36 14.68 3.62
C LEU A 146 -3.40 14.83 2.51
N TRP A 147 -3.84 13.69 2.02
CA TRP A 147 -4.88 13.51 1.01
C TRP A 147 -6.15 12.96 1.66
N ILE A 148 -7.28 13.54 1.28
CA ILE A 148 -8.57 13.31 1.91
C ILE A 148 -9.57 12.94 0.82
N GLY A 149 -10.21 11.78 0.94
CA GLY A 149 -11.30 11.40 0.05
C GLY A 149 -12.63 11.80 0.66
N THR A 150 -13.43 12.57 -0.09
CA THR A 150 -14.72 13.06 0.38
C THR A 150 -15.90 12.48 -0.39
N GLU A 151 -17.10 12.64 0.15
CA GLU A 151 -18.32 12.20 -0.52
C GLU A 151 -18.67 13.03 -1.74
N ASN A 152 -18.62 14.36 -1.66
CA ASN A 152 -19.24 15.22 -2.67
C ASN A 152 -18.28 16.23 -3.34
N ARG A 153 -17.08 16.43 -2.81
CA ARG A 153 -16.10 17.44 -3.27
C ARG A 153 -14.90 16.86 -4.01
N GLY A 154 -14.67 15.56 -3.94
CA GLY A 154 -13.57 14.89 -4.63
C GLY A 154 -12.38 14.59 -3.72
N LEU A 155 -11.18 14.76 -4.27
CA LEU A 155 -9.93 14.53 -3.58
C LEU A 155 -9.42 15.84 -2.98
N GLY A 156 -9.42 15.94 -1.66
CA GLY A 156 -8.89 17.07 -0.91
C GLY A 156 -7.41 16.91 -0.60
N LYS A 157 -6.65 18.01 -0.67
CA LYS A 157 -5.29 18.13 -0.16
C LYS A 157 -5.30 19.14 0.99
N LEU A 158 -4.91 18.70 2.17
CA LEU A 158 -4.85 19.55 3.37
C LEU A 158 -3.53 20.33 3.42
N ASP A 159 -3.61 21.63 3.64
CA ASP A 159 -2.51 22.44 4.15
C ASP A 159 -2.67 22.61 5.67
N GLU A 160 -1.83 21.91 6.43
CA GLU A 160 -1.90 21.93 7.90
C GLU A 160 -1.64 23.32 8.51
N LYS A 161 -0.88 24.19 7.82
CA LYS A 161 -0.49 25.51 8.36
C LYS A 161 -1.62 26.51 8.24
N THR A 162 -2.27 26.54 7.08
CA THR A 162 -3.42 27.43 6.83
C THR A 162 -4.73 26.81 7.28
N LYS A 163 -4.75 25.49 7.56
CA LYS A 163 -5.94 24.69 7.86
C LYS A 163 -6.99 24.72 6.73
N THR A 164 -6.53 24.85 5.50
CA THR A 164 -7.40 24.92 4.31
C THR A 164 -7.21 23.70 3.43
N PHE A 165 -8.21 23.43 2.59
CA PHE A 165 -8.19 22.30 1.67
C PHE A 165 -8.19 22.77 0.22
N THR A 166 -7.37 22.15 -0.61
CA THR A 166 -7.46 22.27 -2.08
C THR A 166 -8.15 21.03 -2.64
N PHE A 167 -9.27 21.21 -3.33
CA PHE A 167 -10.05 20.09 -3.89
C PHE A 167 -9.80 19.87 -5.38
N TYR A 168 -9.60 18.61 -5.74
CA TYR A 168 -9.59 18.11 -7.11
C TYR A 168 -10.88 17.33 -7.34
N THR A 169 -11.78 17.88 -8.15
CA THR A 169 -13.12 17.34 -8.39
C THR A 169 -13.32 16.90 -9.85
N HIS A 170 -14.47 16.30 -10.13
CA HIS A 170 -14.85 15.94 -11.49
C HIS A 170 -15.25 17.18 -12.28
N ASN A 171 -14.63 17.38 -13.43
CA ASN A 171 -15.02 18.36 -14.42
C ASN A 171 -15.35 17.64 -15.74
N PRO A 172 -16.61 17.68 -16.22
CA PRO A 172 -17.00 16.99 -17.45
C PRO A 172 -16.28 17.51 -18.70
N ASP A 173 -15.79 18.75 -18.66
CA ASP A 173 -15.09 19.40 -19.79
C ASP A 173 -13.57 19.16 -19.76
N ASP A 174 -13.04 18.58 -18.67
CA ASP A 174 -11.62 18.27 -18.53
C ASP A 174 -11.42 16.76 -18.32
N PRO A 175 -10.98 16.01 -19.35
CA PRO A 175 -10.76 14.57 -19.24
C PRO A 175 -9.57 14.19 -18.36
N THR A 176 -8.77 15.17 -17.91
CA THR A 176 -7.67 14.96 -16.96
C THR A 176 -8.10 15.17 -15.50
N SER A 177 -9.32 15.66 -15.29
CA SER A 177 -9.93 15.77 -13.96
C SER A 177 -10.33 14.41 -13.38
N LEU A 178 -10.77 14.42 -12.13
CA LEU A 178 -11.23 13.20 -11.46
C LEU A 178 -12.44 12.62 -12.20
N SER A 179 -12.54 11.30 -12.34
CA SER A 179 -13.66 10.69 -13.07
C SER A 179 -15.01 10.93 -12.38
N ASP A 180 -15.04 10.87 -11.05
CA ASP A 180 -16.21 11.03 -10.18
C ASP A 180 -15.80 11.69 -8.86
N LYS A 181 -16.68 12.52 -8.30
CA LYS A 181 -16.40 13.32 -7.09
C LYS A 181 -16.50 12.53 -5.78
N HIS A 182 -17.02 11.31 -5.80
CA HIS A 182 -17.20 10.49 -4.59
C HIS A 182 -15.97 9.61 -4.35
N VAL A 183 -14.96 10.13 -3.67
CA VAL A 183 -13.70 9.42 -3.40
C VAL A 183 -13.87 8.51 -2.19
N LYS A 184 -13.67 7.21 -2.39
CA LYS A 184 -13.87 6.17 -1.35
C LYS A 184 -12.57 5.65 -0.76
N VAL A 185 -11.51 5.59 -1.56
CA VAL A 185 -10.22 5.04 -1.13
C VAL A 185 -9.08 5.73 -1.86
N ILE A 186 -7.97 5.94 -1.16
CA ILE A 186 -6.73 6.45 -1.74
C ILE A 186 -5.61 5.49 -1.33
N TYR A 187 -4.77 5.14 -2.30
CA TYR A 187 -3.59 4.32 -2.06
C TYR A 187 -2.39 4.92 -2.77
N GLU A 188 -1.25 5.03 -2.08
CA GLU A 188 0.02 5.37 -2.71
C GLU A 188 0.83 4.09 -2.97
N ASP A 189 1.23 3.88 -4.23
CA ASP A 189 2.13 2.77 -4.55
C ASP A 189 3.60 3.11 -4.27
N THR A 190 4.46 2.09 -4.37
CA THR A 190 5.91 2.24 -4.12
C THR A 190 6.63 3.20 -5.09
N SER A 191 5.99 3.59 -6.19
CA SER A 191 6.50 4.60 -7.12
C SER A 191 6.03 6.02 -6.78
N GLY A 192 5.24 6.19 -5.71
CA GLY A 192 4.69 7.47 -5.28
C GLY A 192 3.50 7.95 -6.12
N VAL A 193 2.89 7.05 -6.90
CA VAL A 193 1.65 7.34 -7.63
C VAL A 193 0.47 7.16 -6.68
N LEU A 194 -0.48 8.08 -6.73
CA LEU A 194 -1.76 7.93 -6.03
C LEU A 194 -2.78 7.23 -6.93
N TRP A 195 -3.38 6.18 -6.39
CA TRP A 195 -4.51 5.45 -6.94
C TRP A 195 -5.75 5.86 -6.16
N VAL A 196 -6.74 6.43 -6.87
CA VAL A 196 -7.92 7.04 -6.25
C VAL A 196 -9.17 6.32 -6.73
N GLY A 197 -9.76 5.52 -5.84
CA GLY A 197 -10.99 4.80 -6.09
C GLY A 197 -12.20 5.68 -5.86
N THR A 198 -13.09 5.73 -6.85
CA THR A 198 -14.34 6.49 -6.81
C THR A 198 -15.55 5.57 -6.77
N HIS A 199 -16.66 6.04 -6.23
CA HIS A 199 -17.87 5.21 -6.05
C HIS A 199 -18.41 4.73 -7.41
N TYR A 200 -18.61 5.65 -8.37
CA TYR A 200 -19.39 5.33 -9.56
C TYR A 200 -18.58 5.08 -10.83
N LYS A 201 -17.36 5.63 -10.93
CA LYS A 201 -16.58 5.62 -12.19
C LYS A 201 -15.22 4.93 -12.07
N GLY A 202 -15.03 4.13 -11.02
CA GLY A 202 -13.87 3.26 -10.87
C GLY A 202 -12.61 3.98 -10.39
N LEU A 203 -11.46 3.67 -11.01
CA LEU A 203 -10.14 3.98 -10.49
C LEU A 203 -9.44 5.08 -11.29
N ASN A 204 -8.94 6.10 -10.59
CA ASN A 204 -8.13 7.18 -11.15
C ASN A 204 -6.66 7.01 -10.75
N LYS A 205 -5.76 7.53 -11.58
CA LYS A 205 -4.32 7.55 -11.33
C LYS A 205 -3.80 8.98 -11.35
N TYR A 206 -3.27 9.46 -10.23
CA TYR A 206 -2.63 10.75 -10.12
C TYR A 206 -1.11 10.58 -10.02
N ASN A 207 -0.40 11.09 -11.04
CA ASN A 207 1.06 11.10 -11.07
C ASN A 207 1.58 12.49 -10.71
N LYS A 208 2.26 12.57 -9.56
CA LYS A 208 2.84 13.79 -9.00
C LYS A 208 3.86 14.47 -9.94
N ASP A 209 4.56 13.71 -10.78
CA ASP A 209 5.63 14.23 -11.64
C ASP A 209 5.16 14.61 -13.04
N ARG A 210 3.91 14.31 -13.41
CA ARG A 210 3.44 14.54 -14.79
C ARG A 210 3.33 16.02 -15.15
N PHE A 211 3.41 16.91 -14.15
CA PHE A 211 3.29 18.36 -14.31
C PHE A 211 4.44 19.18 -13.68
N GLY A 212 5.47 18.51 -13.15
CA GLY A 212 6.67 19.15 -12.60
C GLY A 212 7.90 18.37 -13.06
N VAL A 213 8.82 19.08 -13.73
CA VAL A 213 10.09 18.61 -14.30
C VAL A 213 10.64 17.36 -13.60
N ASP A 214 10.94 16.33 -14.40
CA ASP A 214 11.49 15.03 -13.99
C ASP A 214 12.78 15.17 -13.16
N LEU A 215 12.64 15.29 -11.85
CA LEU A 215 13.73 15.22 -10.87
C LEU A 215 14.09 13.78 -10.49
N ARG A 216 13.36 12.77 -11.02
CA ARG A 216 13.51 11.36 -10.61
C ARG A 216 14.46 10.57 -11.50
N SER A 217 14.71 11.02 -12.73
CA SER A 217 15.71 10.38 -13.60
C SER A 217 17.13 10.37 -13.00
N ASP A 218 17.46 11.31 -12.12
CA ASP A 218 18.79 11.40 -11.48
C ASP A 218 18.89 10.61 -10.18
N GLN A 219 17.83 10.57 -9.36
CA GLN A 219 17.80 9.75 -8.13
C GLN A 219 17.84 8.26 -8.44
N ALA A 220 17.07 7.79 -9.44
CA ALA A 220 17.06 6.38 -9.85
C ALA A 220 18.42 5.92 -10.40
N LYS A 221 19.15 6.79 -11.12
CA LYS A 221 20.54 6.52 -11.54
C LYS A 221 21.47 6.42 -10.32
N HIS A 222 21.32 7.29 -9.34
CA HIS A 222 22.19 7.31 -8.15
C HIS A 222 22.03 6.06 -7.28
N TYR A 223 20.80 5.58 -7.07
CA TYR A 223 20.53 4.33 -6.35
C TYR A 223 21.09 3.10 -7.08
N LYS A 224 20.90 3.02 -8.41
CA LYS A 224 21.44 1.93 -9.22
C LYS A 224 22.97 1.91 -9.21
N LEU A 225 23.62 3.08 -9.26
CA LEU A 225 25.08 3.23 -9.17
C LEU A 225 25.64 2.89 -7.78
N ARG A 226 24.94 3.25 -6.69
CA ARG A 226 25.39 2.94 -5.32
C ARG A 226 25.33 1.44 -5.03
N TRP A 227 24.27 0.78 -5.50
CA TRP A 227 24.11 -0.67 -5.43
C TRP A 227 25.14 -1.41 -6.30
N LEU A 228 25.35 -0.97 -7.56
CA LEU A 228 26.41 -1.53 -8.42
C LEU A 228 27.79 -1.35 -7.81
N LYS A 229 28.11 -0.19 -7.22
CA LYS A 229 29.40 0.06 -6.56
C LYS A 229 29.61 -0.85 -5.34
N LYS A 230 28.57 -1.15 -4.56
CA LYS A 230 28.63 -2.11 -3.44
C LYS A 230 28.88 -3.53 -3.95
N ILE A 231 28.20 -3.96 -5.00
CA ILE A 231 28.42 -5.28 -5.62
C ILE A 231 29.84 -5.37 -6.20
N LEU A 232 30.27 -4.36 -6.98
CA LEU A 232 31.61 -4.28 -7.54
C LEU A 232 32.71 -4.28 -6.47
N ALA A 233 32.45 -3.68 -5.30
CA ALA A 233 33.36 -3.72 -4.16
C ALA A 233 33.45 -5.12 -3.52
N LEU A 234 32.32 -5.85 -3.44
CA LEU A 234 32.27 -7.22 -2.89
C LEU A 234 32.97 -8.25 -3.80
N ILE A 235 32.87 -8.09 -5.12
CA ILE A 235 33.52 -9.00 -6.09
C ILE A 235 34.95 -8.58 -6.48
N ARG A 236 35.39 -7.37 -6.09
CA ARG A 236 36.73 -6.83 -6.38
C ARG A 236 37.90 -7.75 -5.97
N PRO A 237 37.87 -8.46 -4.83
CA PRO A 237 38.93 -9.42 -4.46
C PRO A 237 39.00 -10.63 -5.40
N TYR A 238 37.88 -11.04 -5.99
CA TYR A 238 37.77 -12.23 -6.83
C TYR A 238 38.18 -11.97 -8.29
N ILE A 239 38.08 -10.73 -8.77
CA ILE A 239 38.47 -10.37 -10.14
C ILE A 239 40.00 -10.32 -10.32
N ARG A 240 40.78 -10.22 -9.23
CA ARG A 240 42.26 -10.21 -9.31
C ARG A 240 42.90 -11.53 -9.77
N PHE A 241 42.14 -12.63 -9.79
CA PHE A 241 42.61 -13.94 -10.22
C PHE A 241 42.13 -14.34 -11.64
N PHE A 242 41.31 -13.52 -12.28
CA PHE A 242 40.90 -13.74 -13.68
C PHE A 242 41.69 -12.81 -14.61
N ARG A 243 42.71 -13.34 -15.29
CA ARG A 243 43.23 -12.76 -16.53
C ARG A 243 42.43 -13.35 -17.69
N PRO A 244 41.40 -12.68 -18.23
CA PRO A 244 40.67 -13.20 -19.38
C PRO A 244 41.62 -13.29 -20.59
N LYS A 245 41.54 -14.39 -21.34
CA LYS A 245 42.23 -14.49 -22.63
C LYS A 245 41.52 -13.56 -23.62
N LYS A 246 42.26 -13.07 -24.63
CA LYS A 246 41.77 -12.10 -25.63
C LYS A 246 40.45 -12.53 -26.31
N SER A 247 40.18 -13.84 -26.37
CA SER A 247 38.95 -14.46 -26.87
C SER A 247 37.70 -14.16 -26.03
N ASP A 248 37.84 -13.99 -24.71
CA ASP A 248 36.70 -13.87 -23.78
C ASP A 248 36.12 -12.44 -23.78
N ILE A 249 36.94 -11.47 -24.21
CA ILE A 249 36.58 -10.05 -24.31
C ILE A 249 35.74 -9.76 -25.57
N GLU A 250 35.85 -10.58 -26.63
CA GLU A 250 35.06 -10.42 -27.85
C GLU A 250 33.60 -10.84 -27.67
N ILE A 251 33.32 -11.83 -26.82
CA ILE A 251 31.96 -12.31 -26.55
C ILE A 251 31.14 -11.22 -25.81
N LEU A 252 31.73 -10.55 -24.83
CA LEU A 252 31.06 -9.47 -24.06
C LEU A 252 30.78 -8.20 -24.89
N LYS A 253 31.55 -7.93 -25.94
CA LYS A 253 31.30 -6.80 -26.86
C LYS A 253 30.14 -7.04 -27.82
N ASN A 254 29.84 -8.30 -28.14
CA ASN A 254 28.71 -8.64 -29.02
C ASN A 254 27.37 -8.62 -28.27
N ASP A 255 27.34 -9.05 -27.01
CA ASP A 255 26.11 -9.05 -26.20
C ASP A 255 25.64 -7.64 -25.81
N THR A 256 26.57 -6.71 -25.60
CA THR A 256 26.24 -5.29 -25.30
C THR A 256 25.65 -4.55 -26.50
N LYS A 257 26.03 -4.92 -27.74
CA LYS A 257 25.38 -4.41 -28.96
C LYS A 257 23.95 -4.93 -29.13
N PHE A 258 23.66 -6.15 -28.65
CA PHE A 258 22.32 -6.73 -28.71
C PHE A 258 21.33 -6.00 -27.79
N LEU A 259 21.78 -5.61 -26.59
CA LEU A 259 20.96 -4.88 -25.62
C LEU A 259 20.67 -3.41 -26.01
N THR A 260 21.50 -2.79 -26.84
CA THR A 260 21.23 -1.43 -27.35
C THR A 260 20.31 -1.40 -28.57
N LYS A 261 20.18 -2.52 -29.32
CA LYS A 261 19.38 -2.56 -30.57
C LYS A 261 17.92 -2.94 -30.35
N SER A 262 17.57 -3.54 -29.21
CA SER A 262 16.19 -3.90 -28.85
C SER A 262 15.39 -2.74 -28.24
N TRP A 263 15.98 -1.56 -28.07
CA TRP A 263 15.37 -0.42 -27.37
C TRP A 263 15.11 0.82 -28.25
N SER A 264 15.18 0.66 -29.59
CA SER A 264 14.88 1.73 -30.56
C SER A 264 13.78 1.35 -31.57
N GLY A 265 12.94 0.37 -31.25
CA GLY A 265 11.99 -0.19 -32.21
C GLY A 265 10.63 -0.52 -31.60
N GLN A 266 9.94 0.46 -31.01
CA GLN A 266 8.48 0.42 -30.83
C GLN A 266 7.93 1.83 -30.55
N SER A 267 7.85 2.64 -31.59
CA SER A 267 6.85 3.71 -31.72
C SER A 267 6.46 3.85 -33.19
N ARG A 268 5.36 3.22 -33.58
CA ARG A 268 4.49 3.59 -34.71
C ARG A 268 3.23 2.70 -34.77
N SER A 269 2.10 3.39 -34.99
CA SER A 269 0.74 2.94 -35.38
C SER A 269 0.00 2.02 -34.40
N THR A 270 -1.23 2.25 -33.98
CA THR A 270 -2.36 3.11 -34.45
C THR A 270 -3.13 3.63 -33.25
#